data_AF-A0A7S0G2P6-F1
#
_entry.id   AF-A0A7S0G2P6-F1
#
_cell.length_a   1.000
_cell.length_b   1.000
_cell.length_c   1.000
_cell.angle_alpha   90.00
_cell.angle_beta   90.00
_cell.angle_gamma   90.00
#
_symmetry.space_group_name_H-M   'P 1'
#
loop_
_entity.id
_entity.type
_entity.pdbx_description
1 polymer ?
#
loop_
_entity_poly.entity_id
_entity_poly.type
_entity_poly.pdbx_seq_one_letter_code
_entity_poly.pdbx_strand_id
1 'polypeptide(L)'
;CDVDEPLADMADSLWYRYGHKLELSADLPALVDLVGSQYVDMRVMASIAVAKLLIGQERTAERNQAIAKLFKMYLDNLPKKEEVNTNRVVRRQRQAKAALADNNFSTREGVALALSQLAKNGALAGKDIVLVFTFLAARGLGDVHDEVRGKMATTAVAVVDAAGPKAPETLLPMIESQLQRVPDKEEKEEVLVHFDRTHENLVVCLGTVASYLPEE
;
A
#
# COMPACT_ATOMS: atom_id res chain seq x y z
N CYS A 1 -8.92 17.85 4.29
CA CYS A 1 -9.10 19.12 5.02
C CYS A 1 -10.13 18.87 6.10
N ASP A 2 -9.95 19.47 7.27
CA ASP A 2 -10.87 19.35 8.40
C ASP A 2 -12.28 19.78 7.98
N VAL A 3 -13.30 19.13 8.54
CA VAL A 3 -14.70 19.44 8.26
C VAL A 3 -15.13 20.71 9.01
N ASP A 4 -14.37 21.09 10.04
CA ASP A 4 -14.57 22.31 10.80
C ASP A 4 -13.80 23.48 10.15
N GLU A 5 -14.56 24.37 9.50
CA GLU A 5 -14.07 25.50 8.69
C GLU A 5 -13.09 26.43 9.45
N PRO A 6 -13.31 26.79 10.73
CA PRO A 6 -12.36 27.60 11.50
C PRO A 6 -11.03 26.90 11.77
N LEU A 7 -11.02 25.57 11.93
CA LEU A 7 -9.80 24.77 12.13
C LEU A 7 -8.99 24.69 10.82
N ALA A 8 -9.68 24.51 9.68
CA ALA A 8 -9.06 24.54 8.36
C ALA A 8 -8.41 25.91 8.07
N ASP A 9 -9.14 27.01 8.32
CA ASP A 9 -8.63 28.38 8.15
C ASP A 9 -7.42 28.66 9.05
N MET A 10 -7.44 28.16 10.28
CA MET A 10 -6.32 28.31 11.21
C MET A 10 -5.10 27.51 10.74
N ALA A 11 -5.28 26.29 10.25
CA ALA A 11 -4.21 25.46 9.70
C ALA A 11 -3.59 26.10 8.44
N ASP A 12 -4.41 26.62 7.54
CA ASP A 12 -3.95 27.33 6.35
C ASP A 12 -3.22 28.62 6.74
N SER A 13 -3.76 29.39 7.68
CA SER A 13 -3.10 30.60 8.20
C SER A 13 -1.72 30.28 8.79
N LEU A 14 -1.60 29.21 9.59
CA LEU A 14 -0.32 28.74 10.11
C LEU A 14 0.62 28.35 8.97
N TRP A 15 0.16 27.54 8.02
CA TRP A 15 0.96 27.08 6.89
C TRP A 15 1.50 28.24 6.04
N TYR A 16 0.65 29.20 5.68
CA TYR A 16 1.05 30.37 4.90
C TYR A 16 1.93 31.33 5.70
N ARG A 17 1.68 31.49 7.00
CA ARG A 17 2.44 32.41 7.86
C ARG A 17 3.85 31.91 8.15
N TYR A 18 4.03 30.59 8.28
CA TYR A 18 5.36 30.00 8.48
C TYR A 18 6.08 29.71 7.15
N GLY A 19 5.34 29.52 6.04
CA GLY A 19 5.90 29.48 4.69
C GLY A 19 6.99 28.43 4.50
N HIS A 20 6.97 27.34 5.28
CA HIS A 20 8.02 26.33 5.26
C HIS A 20 8.00 25.63 3.90
N LYS A 21 9.04 25.86 3.10
CA LYS A 21 9.26 25.09 1.88
C LYS A 21 9.72 23.71 2.32
N LEU A 22 9.00 22.67 1.91
CA LEU A 22 9.41 21.30 2.20
C LEU A 22 10.78 21.04 1.55
N GLU A 23 11.76 20.71 2.38
CA GLU A 23 13.11 20.36 1.96
C GLU A 23 13.26 18.85 1.98
N LEU A 24 13.55 18.27 0.80
CA LEU A 24 13.60 16.81 0.63
C LEU A 24 14.48 16.10 1.66
N SER A 25 15.70 16.59 1.90
CA SER A 25 16.64 15.93 2.80
C SER A 25 16.28 16.08 4.28
N ALA A 26 15.63 17.18 4.67
CA ALA A 26 15.30 17.47 6.05
C ALA A 26 13.96 16.85 6.45
N ASP A 27 12.94 16.97 5.58
CA ASP A 27 11.55 16.67 5.94
C ASP A 27 11.14 15.24 5.58
N LEU A 28 11.70 14.66 4.51
CA LEU A 28 11.28 13.34 4.03
C LEU A 28 11.35 12.24 5.11
N PRO A 29 12.41 12.11 5.93
CA PRO A 29 12.48 11.06 6.93
C PRO A 29 11.32 11.12 7.93
N ALA A 30 11.02 12.32 8.44
CA ALA A 30 9.95 12.57 9.40
C ALA A 30 8.57 12.35 8.79
N LEU A 31 8.36 12.81 7.54
CA LEU A 31 7.13 12.58 6.82
C LEU A 31 6.88 11.08 6.58
N VAL A 32 7.91 10.31 6.22
CA VAL A 32 7.77 8.85 6.08
C VAL A 32 7.45 8.19 7.42
N ASP A 33 7.99 8.66 8.55
CA ASP A 33 7.61 8.13 9.86
C ASP A 33 6.15 8.45 10.22
N LEU A 34 5.65 9.64 9.86
CA LEU A 34 4.26 10.05 10.09
C LEU A 34 3.23 9.25 9.30
N VAL A 35 3.63 8.55 8.24
CA VAL A 35 2.78 7.58 7.54
C VAL A 35 2.30 6.48 8.50
N GLY A 36 3.07 6.15 9.55
CA GLY A 36 2.69 5.19 10.58
C GLY A 36 1.86 5.74 11.73
N SER A 37 1.38 7.00 11.66
CA SER A 37 0.63 7.63 12.75
C SER A 37 -0.66 6.86 13.08
N GLN A 38 -1.05 6.86 14.36
CA GLN A 38 -2.36 6.34 14.79
C GLN A 38 -3.53 7.18 14.24
N TYR A 39 -3.29 8.46 13.92
CA TYR A 39 -4.32 9.38 13.41
C TYR A 39 -4.41 9.32 11.89
N VAL A 40 -5.61 9.07 11.37
CA VAL A 40 -5.84 8.88 9.92
C VAL A 40 -5.46 10.11 9.11
N ASP A 41 -5.78 11.31 9.61
CA ASP A 41 -5.48 12.57 8.91
C ASP A 41 -3.98 12.80 8.76
N MET A 42 -3.20 12.46 9.79
CA MET A 42 -1.75 12.53 9.72
C MET A 42 -1.20 11.56 8.68
N ARG A 43 -1.71 10.32 8.61
CA ARG A 43 -1.30 9.35 7.59
C ARG A 43 -1.59 9.85 6.19
N VAL A 44 -2.78 10.40 5.97
CA VAL A 44 -3.20 10.94 4.67
C VAL A 44 -2.31 12.12 4.26
N MET A 45 -2.13 13.11 5.15
CA MET A 45 -1.34 14.30 4.83
C MET A 45 0.14 13.97 4.63
N ALA A 46 0.71 13.09 5.47
CA ALA A 46 2.07 12.60 5.31
C ALA A 46 2.24 11.87 3.96
N SER A 47 1.30 11.00 3.59
CA SER A 47 1.33 10.28 2.31
C SER A 47 1.33 11.22 1.11
N ILE A 48 0.51 12.28 1.14
CA ILE A 48 0.46 13.30 0.09
C ILE A 48 1.78 14.09 0.04
N ALA A 49 2.31 14.50 1.19
CA ALA A 49 3.55 15.28 1.27
C ALA A 49 4.77 14.46 0.78
N VAL A 50 4.88 13.20 1.19
CA VAL A 50 5.91 12.26 0.70
C VAL A 50 5.84 12.12 -0.81
N ALA A 51 4.64 11.92 -1.36
CA ALA A 51 4.48 11.79 -2.80
C ALA A 51 4.92 13.06 -3.54
N LYS A 52 4.47 14.23 -3.09
CA LYS A 52 4.85 15.53 -3.69
C LYS A 52 6.35 15.79 -3.65
N LEU A 53 7.03 15.43 -2.56
CA LEU A 53 8.48 15.60 -2.42
C LEU A 53 9.29 14.70 -3.36
N LEU A 54 8.74 13.54 -3.73
CA LEU A 54 9.44 12.51 -4.51
C LEU A 54 9.11 12.54 -6.02
N ILE A 55 8.34 13.52 -6.47
CA ILE A 55 8.13 13.78 -7.91
C ILE A 55 9.45 14.24 -8.52
N GLY A 56 9.81 13.68 -9.68
CA GLY A 56 11.01 14.04 -10.42
C GLY A 56 11.96 12.85 -10.65
N GLN A 57 12.65 12.88 -11.78
CA GLN A 57 13.61 11.82 -12.16
C GLN A 57 14.87 11.88 -11.28
N GLU A 58 15.24 13.07 -10.83
CA GLU A 58 16.41 13.35 -10.01
C GLU A 58 16.29 12.83 -8.56
N ARG A 59 15.07 12.45 -8.13
CA ARG A 59 14.76 12.00 -6.76
C ARG A 59 14.83 10.47 -6.58
N THR A 60 15.50 9.79 -7.49
CA THR A 60 15.50 8.31 -7.55
C THR A 60 16.10 7.67 -6.29
N ALA A 61 17.16 8.24 -5.72
CA ALA A 61 17.79 7.67 -4.53
C ALA A 61 16.88 7.77 -3.29
N GLU A 62 16.31 8.96 -3.06
CA GLU A 62 15.40 9.25 -1.96
C GLU A 62 14.11 8.47 -2.09
N ARG A 63 13.58 8.34 -3.31
CA ARG A 63 12.39 7.53 -3.60
C ARG A 63 12.62 6.07 -3.27
N ASN A 64 13.76 5.50 -3.68
CA ASN A 64 14.11 4.11 -3.36
C ASN A 64 14.23 3.89 -1.84
N GLN A 65 14.85 4.83 -1.12
CA GLN A 65 14.95 4.76 0.33
C GLN A 65 13.58 4.85 1.01
N ALA A 66 12.71 5.75 0.54
CA ALA A 66 11.36 5.90 1.06
C ALA A 66 10.52 4.64 0.82
N ILE A 67 10.52 4.08 -0.39
CA ILE A 67 9.80 2.84 -0.72
C ILE A 67 10.31 1.67 0.13
N ALA A 68 11.64 1.54 0.29
CA ALA A 68 12.22 0.50 1.15
C ALA A 68 11.80 0.65 2.62
N LYS A 69 11.79 1.89 3.14
CA LYS A 69 11.32 2.19 4.50
C LYS A 69 9.83 1.88 4.66
N LEU A 70 8.98 2.24 3.69
CA LEU A 70 7.56 1.91 3.69
C LEU A 70 7.32 0.39 3.70
N PHE A 71 8.04 -0.37 2.89
CA PHE A 71 7.96 -1.84 2.92
C PHE A 71 8.36 -2.39 4.28
N LYS A 72 9.46 -1.89 4.85
CA LYS A 72 9.91 -2.28 6.19
C LYS A 72 8.86 -1.97 7.25
N MET A 73 8.27 -0.77 7.23
CA MET A 73 7.20 -0.38 8.15
C MET A 73 6.00 -1.31 8.06
N TYR A 74 5.57 -1.69 6.85
CA TYR A 74 4.49 -2.65 6.70
C TYR A 74 4.83 -4.01 7.30
N LEU A 75 6.02 -4.53 6.98
CA LEU A 75 6.46 -5.87 7.41
C LEU A 75 6.67 -5.97 8.92
N ASP A 76 7.25 -4.95 9.53
CA ASP A 76 7.49 -4.89 10.97
C ASP A 76 6.17 -4.79 11.76
N ASN A 77 5.08 -4.38 11.10
CA ASN A 77 3.74 -4.24 11.69
C ASN A 77 2.75 -5.34 11.25
N LEU A 78 3.23 -6.43 10.64
CA LEU A 78 2.39 -7.61 10.43
C LEU A 78 2.06 -8.28 11.77
N PRO A 79 0.85 -8.83 11.96
CA PRO A 79 0.54 -9.59 13.15
C PRO A 79 1.55 -10.73 13.31
N LYS A 80 2.09 -10.86 14.53
CA LYS A 80 3.00 -11.96 14.85
C LYS A 80 2.24 -13.27 14.71
N LYS A 81 2.84 -14.26 14.04
CA LYS A 81 2.26 -15.60 13.90
C LYS A 81 2.12 -16.21 15.30
N GLU A 82 0.90 -16.37 15.79
CA GLU A 82 0.65 -17.16 17.00
C GLU A 82 0.91 -18.64 16.72
N GLU A 83 1.38 -19.39 17.71
CA GLU A 83 1.52 -20.83 17.61
C GLU A 83 0.13 -21.49 17.46
N VAL A 84 0.00 -22.32 16.41
CA VAL A 84 -1.29 -22.79 15.91
C VAL A 84 -1.89 -23.87 16.83
N ASN A 85 -3.12 -23.66 17.30
CA ASN A 85 -3.98 -24.73 17.84
C ASN A 85 -4.73 -25.42 16.68
N THR A 86 -4.76 -26.76 16.66
CA THR A 86 -5.21 -27.59 15.52
C THR A 86 -6.73 -27.63 15.29
N ASN A 87 -7.53 -26.99 16.14
CA ASN A 87 -8.99 -27.08 16.05
C ASN A 87 -9.60 -26.00 15.11
N ARG A 88 -10.12 -26.41 13.94
CA ARG A 88 -10.57 -25.53 12.83
C ARG A 88 -11.63 -24.48 13.19
N VAL A 89 -12.65 -24.85 13.96
CA VAL A 89 -13.75 -23.92 14.33
C VAL A 89 -13.25 -22.82 15.27
N VAL A 90 -12.45 -23.21 16.26
CA VAL A 90 -11.80 -22.30 17.20
C VAL A 90 -10.82 -21.39 16.46
N ARG A 91 -10.16 -21.89 15.41
CA ARG A 91 -9.19 -21.14 14.60
C ARG A 91 -9.83 -20.05 13.74
N ARG A 92 -10.95 -20.32 13.04
CA ARG A 92 -11.66 -19.26 12.26
C ARG A 92 -12.17 -18.14 13.16
N GLN A 93 -12.77 -18.48 14.30
CA GLN A 93 -13.20 -17.49 15.29
C GLN A 93 -12.01 -16.70 15.85
N ARG A 94 -10.86 -17.35 16.07
CA ARG A 94 -9.62 -16.67 16.49
C ARG A 94 -9.02 -15.80 15.40
N GLN A 95 -9.05 -16.18 14.13
CA GLN A 95 -8.56 -15.34 13.03
C GLN A 95 -9.42 -14.08 12.87
N ALA A 96 -10.74 -14.21 12.93
CA ALA A 96 -11.63 -13.04 12.96
C ALA A 96 -11.35 -12.16 14.19
N LYS A 97 -11.10 -12.77 15.36
CA LYS A 97 -10.73 -12.06 16.59
C LYS A 97 -9.33 -11.44 16.54
N ALA A 98 -8.37 -12.07 15.88
CA ALA A 98 -7.00 -11.60 15.73
C ALA A 98 -6.92 -10.45 14.73
N ALA A 99 -7.70 -10.50 13.64
CA ALA A 99 -7.90 -9.36 12.76
C ALA A 99 -8.52 -8.17 13.52
N LEU A 100 -9.46 -8.44 14.44
CA LEU A 100 -10.06 -7.42 15.30
C LEU A 100 -9.11 -6.90 16.41
N ALA A 101 -8.05 -7.65 16.73
CA ALA A 101 -7.07 -7.33 17.76
C ALA A 101 -5.73 -6.82 17.20
N ASP A 102 -5.66 -6.64 15.88
CA ASP A 102 -4.47 -6.17 15.17
C ASP A 102 -4.26 -4.68 15.41
N ASN A 103 -3.79 -4.31 16.60
CA ASN A 103 -3.63 -2.91 17.01
C ASN A 103 -2.66 -2.10 16.14
N ASN A 104 -1.90 -2.75 15.25
CA ASN A 104 -0.89 -2.12 14.41
C ASN A 104 -1.33 -1.98 12.93
N PHE A 105 -2.60 -2.29 12.61
CA PHE A 105 -3.11 -2.18 11.25
C PHE A 105 -2.97 -0.77 10.67
N SER A 106 -3.06 0.28 11.50
CA SER A 106 -2.98 1.68 11.09
C SER A 106 -1.68 2.01 10.35
N THR A 107 -0.54 1.44 10.77
CA THR A 107 0.74 1.67 10.09
C THR A 107 0.73 1.05 8.70
N ARG A 108 0.19 -0.16 8.57
CA ARG A 108 0.10 -0.87 7.28
C ARG A 108 -0.87 -0.16 6.33
N GLU A 109 -1.96 0.36 6.87
CA GLU A 109 -2.91 1.21 6.18
C GLU A 109 -2.25 2.49 5.65
N GLY A 110 -1.45 3.17 6.48
CA GLY A 110 -0.66 4.32 6.07
C GLY A 110 0.28 4.01 4.92
N VAL A 111 0.99 2.88 4.99
CA VAL A 111 1.87 2.43 3.89
C VAL A 111 1.07 2.28 2.60
N ALA A 112 -0.13 1.68 2.65
CA ALA A 112 -1.00 1.57 1.48
C ALA A 112 -1.34 2.96 0.89
N LEU A 113 -1.69 3.93 1.75
CA LEU A 113 -1.98 5.32 1.34
C LEU A 113 -0.76 5.99 0.69
N ALA A 114 0.42 5.87 1.30
CA ALA A 114 1.66 6.46 0.78
C ALA A 114 2.02 5.89 -0.60
N LEU A 115 1.97 4.57 -0.76
CA LEU A 115 2.18 3.92 -2.06
C LEU A 115 1.13 4.34 -3.10
N SER A 116 -0.14 4.50 -2.69
CA SER A 116 -1.20 5.01 -3.57
C SER A 116 -0.90 6.42 -4.06
N GLN A 117 -0.49 7.31 -3.15
CA GLN A 117 -0.17 8.70 -3.50
C GLN A 117 1.07 8.77 -4.40
N LEU A 118 2.10 7.95 -4.17
CA LEU A 118 3.26 7.87 -5.06
C LEU A 118 2.85 7.48 -6.48
N ALA A 119 1.96 6.51 -6.63
CA ALA A 119 1.44 6.10 -7.93
C ALA A 119 0.60 7.21 -8.60
N LYS A 120 -0.42 7.73 -7.91
CA LYS A 120 -1.36 8.73 -8.45
C LYS A 120 -0.72 10.06 -8.83
N ASN A 121 0.34 10.45 -8.13
CA ASN A 121 1.02 11.74 -8.36
C ASN A 121 2.21 11.62 -9.32
N GLY A 122 2.40 10.46 -9.98
CA GLY A 122 3.48 10.28 -10.96
C GLY A 122 4.89 10.27 -10.36
N ALA A 123 5.01 9.94 -9.06
CA ALA A 123 6.31 9.85 -8.41
C ALA A 123 7.03 8.52 -8.74
N LEU A 124 6.30 7.46 -9.08
CA LEU A 124 6.87 6.16 -9.43
C LEU A 124 7.44 6.16 -10.86
N ALA A 125 8.69 5.73 -11.02
CA ALA A 125 9.25 5.38 -12.33
C ALA A 125 8.94 3.92 -12.70
N GLY A 126 9.20 3.53 -13.95
CA GLY A 126 8.87 2.17 -14.45
C GLY A 126 9.40 1.02 -13.61
N LYS A 127 10.63 1.12 -13.08
CA LYS A 127 11.21 0.11 -12.17
C LYS A 127 10.52 0.08 -10.81
N ASP A 128 10.08 1.24 -10.33
CA ASP A 128 9.39 1.38 -9.05
C ASP A 128 7.98 0.80 -9.13
N ILE A 129 7.29 0.98 -10.26
CA ILE A 129 5.98 0.35 -10.52
C ILE A 129 6.09 -1.17 -10.35
N VAL A 130 7.05 -1.82 -11.02
CA VAL A 130 7.24 -3.27 -10.92
C VAL A 130 7.59 -3.69 -9.49
N LEU A 131 8.47 -2.93 -8.82
CA LEU A 131 8.86 -3.20 -7.43
C LEU A 131 7.68 -3.11 -6.46
N VAL A 132 6.89 -2.04 -6.55
CA VAL A 132 5.71 -1.82 -5.71
C VAL A 132 4.63 -2.86 -6.01
N PHE A 133 4.38 -3.16 -7.29
CA PHE A 133 3.40 -4.19 -7.65
C PHE A 133 3.80 -5.59 -7.13
N THR A 134 5.10 -5.93 -7.22
CA THR A 134 5.63 -7.19 -6.66
C THR A 134 5.39 -7.26 -5.15
N PHE A 135 5.64 -6.18 -4.42
CA PHE A 135 5.38 -6.12 -2.99
C PHE A 135 3.89 -6.28 -2.67
N LEU A 136 3.01 -5.60 -3.42
CA LEU A 136 1.56 -5.71 -3.25
C LEU A 136 1.09 -7.15 -3.46
N ALA A 137 1.49 -7.80 -4.55
CA ALA A 137 1.14 -9.19 -4.83
C ALA A 137 1.69 -10.17 -3.77
N ALA A 138 2.93 -9.95 -3.31
CA ALA A 138 3.55 -10.85 -2.35
C ALA A 138 3.01 -10.70 -0.92
N ARG A 139 2.52 -9.52 -0.54
CA ARG A 139 2.23 -9.17 0.86
C ARG A 139 0.93 -8.40 1.05
N GLY A 140 0.72 -7.32 0.29
CA GLY A 140 -0.36 -6.34 0.53
C GLY A 140 -1.76 -6.84 0.17
N LEU A 141 -1.92 -7.49 -0.98
CA LEU A 141 -3.23 -7.90 -1.51
C LEU A 141 -3.92 -8.99 -0.69
N GLY A 142 -3.16 -9.73 0.11
CA GLY A 142 -3.68 -10.73 1.02
C GLY A 142 -3.73 -10.29 2.49
N ASP A 143 -3.57 -8.99 2.81
CA ASP A 143 -3.50 -8.52 4.20
C ASP A 143 -4.65 -9.07 5.06
N VAL A 144 -4.32 -9.41 6.31
CA VAL A 144 -5.26 -10.04 7.23
C VAL A 144 -6.39 -9.10 7.67
N HIS A 145 -6.12 -7.80 7.69
CA HIS A 145 -7.05 -6.76 8.10
C HIS A 145 -7.79 -6.23 6.87
N ASP A 146 -9.12 -6.28 6.89
CA ASP A 146 -9.95 -6.01 5.73
C ASP A 146 -9.79 -4.59 5.19
N GLU A 147 -9.68 -3.60 6.08
CA GLU A 147 -9.48 -2.20 5.68
C GLU A 147 -8.11 -1.96 5.01
N VAL A 148 -7.06 -2.61 5.51
CA VAL A 148 -5.72 -2.51 4.93
C VAL A 148 -5.72 -3.18 3.57
N ARG A 149 -6.34 -4.37 3.47
CA ARG A 149 -6.47 -5.11 2.21
C ARG A 149 -7.21 -4.32 1.14
N GLY A 150 -8.34 -3.69 1.48
CA GLY A 150 -9.09 -2.84 0.55
C GLY A 150 -8.28 -1.64 0.04
N LYS A 151 -7.50 -1.00 0.92
CA LYS A 151 -6.58 0.08 0.52
C LYS A 151 -5.42 -0.43 -0.33
N MET A 152 -4.83 -1.59 -0.02
CA MET A 152 -3.80 -2.22 -0.85
C MET A 152 -4.31 -2.58 -2.25
N ALA A 153 -5.55 -3.08 -2.35
CA ALA A 153 -6.20 -3.33 -3.65
C ALA A 153 -6.39 -2.03 -4.46
N THR A 154 -6.88 -0.98 -3.81
CA THR A 154 -7.01 0.35 -4.43
C THR A 154 -5.65 0.90 -4.87
N THR A 155 -4.60 0.67 -4.08
CA THR A 155 -3.23 1.04 -4.42
C THR A 155 -2.70 0.25 -5.61
N ALA A 156 -2.99 -1.06 -5.70
CA ALA A 156 -2.58 -1.88 -6.84
C ALA A 156 -3.21 -1.41 -8.15
N VAL A 157 -4.50 -1.04 -8.13
CA VAL A 157 -5.16 -0.40 -9.28
C VAL A 157 -4.45 0.90 -9.66
N ALA A 158 -4.16 1.78 -8.70
CA ALA A 158 -3.44 3.02 -8.97
C ALA A 158 -2.02 2.79 -9.55
N VAL A 159 -1.35 1.70 -9.16
CA VAL A 159 -0.05 1.31 -9.72
C VAL A 159 -0.19 0.80 -11.16
N VAL A 160 -1.24 0.06 -11.47
CA VAL A 160 -1.59 -0.33 -12.85
C VAL A 160 -1.86 0.92 -13.69
N ASP A 161 -2.67 1.85 -13.20
CA ASP A 161 -2.97 3.11 -13.89
C ASP A 161 -1.70 3.94 -14.13
N ALA A 162 -0.77 3.95 -13.17
CA ALA A 162 0.52 4.62 -13.30
C ALA A 162 1.43 3.98 -14.37
N ALA A 163 1.30 2.67 -14.63
CA ALA A 163 1.95 2.01 -15.76
C ALA A 163 1.26 2.34 -17.09
N GLY A 164 -0.06 2.59 -17.06
CA GLY A 164 -0.85 3.04 -18.19
C GLY A 164 -0.75 2.09 -19.39
N PRO A 165 -0.51 2.59 -20.62
CA PRO A 165 -0.38 1.74 -21.81
C PRO A 165 0.72 0.67 -21.76
N LYS A 166 1.67 0.79 -20.83
CA LYS A 166 2.72 -0.24 -20.62
C LYS A 166 2.29 -1.33 -19.65
N ALA A 167 1.14 -1.20 -18.99
CA ALA A 167 0.67 -2.16 -18.01
C ALA A 167 0.47 -3.58 -18.60
N PRO A 168 -0.07 -3.76 -19.82
CA PRO A 168 -0.16 -5.08 -20.43
C PRO A 168 1.20 -5.75 -20.67
N GLU A 169 2.21 -5.00 -21.11
CA GLU A 169 3.55 -5.56 -21.33
C GLU A 169 4.27 -5.87 -20.01
N THR A 170 4.09 -5.02 -18.99
CA THR A 170 4.92 -5.06 -17.78
C THR A 170 4.28 -5.83 -16.62
N LEU A 171 2.98 -5.65 -16.38
CA LEU A 171 2.29 -6.18 -15.20
C LEU A 171 1.45 -7.42 -15.49
N LEU A 172 0.89 -7.54 -16.71
CA LEU A 172 0.06 -8.70 -17.07
C LEU A 172 0.79 -10.04 -16.85
N PRO A 173 2.05 -10.23 -17.32
CA PRO A 173 2.73 -11.52 -17.12
C PRO A 173 2.93 -11.86 -15.64
N MET A 174 3.11 -10.83 -14.79
CA MET A 174 3.24 -11.01 -13.34
C MET A 174 1.92 -11.43 -12.72
N ILE A 175 0.81 -10.80 -13.13
CA ILE A 175 -0.54 -11.12 -12.66
C ILE A 175 -0.90 -12.56 -13.05
N GLU A 176 -0.71 -12.92 -14.32
CA GLU A 176 -0.98 -14.27 -14.83
C GLU A 176 -0.15 -15.32 -14.09
N SER A 177 1.15 -15.05 -13.90
CA SER A 177 2.03 -15.95 -13.16
C SER A 177 1.57 -16.17 -11.72
N GLN A 178 1.06 -15.14 -11.03
CA GLN A 178 0.50 -15.30 -9.70
C GLN A 178 -0.82 -16.08 -9.75
N LEU A 179 -1.75 -15.74 -10.64
CA LEU A 179 -3.05 -16.39 -10.75
C LEU A 179 -2.96 -17.89 -11.12
N GLN A 180 -1.93 -18.28 -11.88
CA GLN A 180 -1.67 -19.67 -12.24
C GLN A 180 -0.98 -20.48 -11.14
N ARG A 181 -0.48 -19.83 -10.09
CA ARG A 181 0.14 -20.54 -8.97
C ARG A 181 -0.92 -21.40 -8.29
N VAL A 182 -0.52 -22.59 -7.84
CA VAL A 182 -1.36 -23.48 -7.04
C VAL A 182 -0.65 -23.69 -5.70
N PRO A 183 -1.33 -23.51 -4.55
CA PRO A 183 -0.69 -23.73 -3.26
C PRO A 183 -0.47 -25.22 -3.03
N ASP A 184 0.59 -25.57 -2.31
CA ASP A 184 0.84 -26.97 -1.97
C ASP A 184 -0.25 -27.50 -1.04
N LYS A 185 -0.58 -28.80 -1.18
CA LYS A 185 -1.65 -29.44 -0.39
C LYS A 185 -1.39 -29.42 1.12
N GLU A 186 -0.14 -29.26 1.53
CA GLU A 186 0.32 -29.23 2.91
C GLU A 186 0.51 -27.82 3.47
N GLU A 187 0.15 -26.78 2.69
CA GLU A 187 0.26 -25.40 3.14
C GLU A 187 -0.63 -25.12 4.35
N LYS A 188 -0.14 -24.23 5.21
CA LYS A 188 -0.91 -23.80 6.39
C LYS A 188 -2.14 -23.02 5.92
N GLU A 189 -3.28 -23.23 6.57
CA GLU A 189 -4.54 -22.54 6.24
C GLU A 189 -4.41 -21.01 6.14
N GLU A 190 -3.56 -20.37 6.96
CA GLU A 190 -3.29 -18.92 6.85
C GLU A 190 -2.63 -18.52 5.54
N VAL A 191 -1.74 -19.36 5.01
CA VAL A 191 -1.10 -19.16 3.71
C VAL A 191 -2.13 -19.33 2.60
N LEU A 192 -3.02 -20.32 2.72
CA LEU A 192 -4.13 -20.53 1.77
C LEU A 192 -5.10 -19.34 1.78
N VAL A 193 -5.46 -18.81 2.95
CA VAL A 193 -6.34 -17.64 3.06
C VAL A 193 -5.66 -16.38 2.49
N HIS A 194 -4.38 -16.17 2.77
CA HIS A 194 -3.60 -15.08 2.16
C HIS A 194 -3.56 -15.21 0.63
N PHE A 195 -3.34 -16.42 0.14
CA PHE A 195 -3.31 -16.77 -1.27
C PHE A 195 -4.67 -16.48 -1.95
N ASP A 196 -5.78 -16.98 -1.39
CA ASP A 196 -7.13 -16.76 -1.94
C ASP A 196 -7.47 -15.27 -2.03
N ARG A 197 -7.20 -14.52 -0.94
CA ARG A 197 -7.40 -13.06 -0.90
C ARG A 197 -6.54 -12.31 -1.89
N THR A 198 -5.29 -12.75 -2.06
CA THR A 198 -4.37 -12.16 -3.04
C THR A 198 -4.91 -12.39 -4.46
N HIS A 199 -5.38 -13.60 -4.77
CA HIS A 199 -5.95 -13.94 -6.08
C HIS A 199 -7.21 -13.13 -6.37
N GLU A 200 -8.12 -12.99 -5.40
CA GLU A 200 -9.32 -12.15 -5.54
C GLU A 200 -8.97 -10.72 -5.96
N ASN A 201 -7.99 -10.10 -5.29
CA ASN A 201 -7.58 -8.73 -5.63
C ASN A 201 -6.76 -8.64 -6.93
N LEU A 202 -6.01 -9.68 -7.29
CA LEU A 202 -5.31 -9.74 -8.57
C LEU A 202 -6.28 -9.81 -9.76
N VAL A 203 -7.44 -10.44 -9.61
CA VAL A 203 -8.50 -10.43 -10.63
C VAL A 203 -9.01 -9.01 -10.88
N VAL A 204 -9.11 -8.17 -9.84
CA VAL A 204 -9.44 -6.74 -10.00
C VAL A 204 -8.36 -6.02 -10.80
N CYS A 205 -7.08 -6.22 -10.47
CA CYS A 205 -5.96 -5.65 -11.22
C CYS A 205 -5.94 -6.11 -12.68
N LEU A 206 -6.27 -7.38 -12.95
CA LEU A 206 -6.38 -7.91 -14.31
C LEU A 206 -7.45 -7.16 -15.11
N GLY A 207 -8.61 -6.89 -14.50
CA GLY A 207 -9.66 -6.06 -15.11
C GLY A 207 -9.16 -4.65 -15.45
N THR A 208 -8.39 -4.02 -14.57
CA THR A 208 -7.77 -2.71 -14.85
C THR A 208 -6.76 -2.79 -15.99
N VAL A 209 -5.87 -3.79 -16.00
CA VAL A 209 -4.89 -3.98 -17.09
C VAL A 209 -5.60 -4.17 -18.44
N ALA A 210 -6.72 -4.90 -18.46
CA ALA A 210 -7.48 -5.13 -19.68
C ALA A 210 -7.99 -3.82 -20.33
N SER A 211 -8.25 -2.77 -19.54
CA SER A 211 -8.65 -1.46 -20.08
C SER A 211 -7.56 -0.74 -20.87
N TYR A 212 -6.30 -1.20 -20.77
CA TYR A 212 -5.15 -0.70 -21.52
C TYR A 212 -4.76 -1.60 -22.70
N LEU A 213 -5.48 -2.70 -22.93
CA LEU A 213 -5.29 -3.49 -24.14
C LEU A 213 -5.82 -2.72 -25.36
N PRO A 214 -5.16 -2.83 -26.53
CA PRO A 214 -5.68 -2.24 -27.75
C PRO A 214 -7.05 -2.85 -28.08
N GLU A 215 -8.01 -2.01 -28.50
CA GLU A 215 -9.26 -2.48 -29.08
C GLU A 215 -8.96 -3.20 -30.40
N GLU A 216 -9.51 -4.41 -30.57
CA GLU A 216 -9.41 -5.21 -31.81
C GLU A 216 -10.25 -4.64 -32.96
#